data_AF-A0A4C1TBE2-F1
#
_entry.id   AF-A0A4C1TBE2-F1
#
_cell.length_a   1.000
_cell.length_b   1.000
_cell.length_c   1.000
_cell.angle_alpha   90.00
_cell.angle_beta   90.00
_cell.angle_gamma   90.00
#
_symmetry.space_group_name_H-M   'P 1'
#
loop_
_entity.id
_entity.type
_entity.pdbx_description
1 polymer ?
#
loop_
_entity_poly.entity_id
_entity_poly.type
_entity_poly.pdbx_seq_one_letter_code
_entity_poly.pdbx_strand_id
1 'polypeptide(L)'
;MSGGEQAVRKASELGGADCAASERRALESLQRLHEDAQRAYDAGDYRRVVYCMDRCLDYSPSSTKAKLTKAECLAYLGRCQEAQEIANDSLRFDSFDAEAIFVRGLCLYFEDKDEQAFRHFQQVLRLAPDHTKAIEIYKKAKLLKQKKEEGNEAFKMGRWQQALNLYNEALLIDKNNKTVNAKLYFNKATVCSKLNQIREAADACTAALELDENYVKALLRRAKCYTEIGEYEDAVKDYERLYKIDKSKENKQLLHEAKLALKKSKRKDYYKILGIEKNASEDDIKKAYRKRALVHHPDRHAGAPDLERREQERRFKEVGEAYGVLSDPKKRARYDHGQDIDDEGSGMSDIDPNVVFQTFFNRGSQQYEFHSGNGFPGTAFSFQFG
;
A
#
# COMPACT_ATOMS: atom_id res chain seq x y z
N MET A 1 45.83 -19.20 22.68
CA MET A 1 46.52 -18.58 21.54
C MET A 1 46.11 -19.30 20.28
N SER A 2 45.58 -18.58 19.28
CA SER A 2 45.23 -19.17 17.99
C SER A 2 46.50 -19.63 17.25
N GLY A 3 46.37 -20.55 16.28
CA GLY A 3 47.50 -20.98 15.44
C GLY A 3 48.17 -19.81 14.70
N GLY A 4 47.41 -18.76 14.36
CA GLY A 4 47.92 -17.53 13.76
C GLY A 4 48.80 -16.72 14.72
N GLU A 5 48.41 -16.59 15.99
CA GLU A 5 49.21 -15.87 17.00
C GLU A 5 50.55 -16.57 17.26
N GLN A 6 50.56 -17.92 17.25
CA GLN A 6 51.78 -18.71 17.38
C GLN A 6 52.69 -18.58 16.15
N ALA A 7 52.12 -18.57 14.94
CA ALA A 7 52.87 -18.40 13.70
C ALA A 7 53.53 -17.01 13.62
N VAL A 8 52.80 -15.95 14.00
CA VAL A 8 53.30 -14.58 14.00
C VAL A 8 54.36 -14.35 15.09
N ARG A 9 54.21 -15.00 16.25
CA ARG A 9 55.24 -15.01 17.30
C ARG A 9 56.52 -15.68 16.82
N LYS A 10 56.42 -16.85 16.19
CA LYS A 10 57.56 -17.59 15.64
C LYS A 10 58.24 -16.84 14.48
N ALA A 11 57.48 -16.14 13.63
CA ALA A 11 58.03 -15.28 12.57
C ALA A 11 58.79 -14.06 13.13
N SER A 12 58.37 -13.54 14.28
CA SER A 12 59.10 -12.47 14.99
C SER A 12 60.44 -12.96 15.54
N GLU A 13 60.46 -14.19 16.07
CA GLU A 13 61.67 -14.82 16.62
C GLU A 13 62.71 -15.17 15.53
N LEU A 14 62.27 -15.35 14.28
CA LEU A 14 63.12 -15.66 13.12
C LEU A 14 63.65 -14.42 12.36
N GLY A 15 63.51 -13.21 12.92
CA GLY A 15 64.13 -11.99 12.39
C GLY A 15 63.30 -11.17 11.38
N GLY A 16 62.05 -11.56 11.11
CA GLY A 16 61.12 -10.82 10.25
C GLY A 16 60.30 -9.77 11.00
N ALA A 17 60.93 -8.81 11.71
CA ALA A 17 60.24 -7.93 12.67
C ALA A 17 59.11 -7.07 12.05
N ASP A 18 59.35 -6.45 10.88
CA ASP A 18 58.36 -5.60 10.21
C ASP A 18 57.21 -6.41 9.59
N CYS A 19 57.54 -7.55 8.97
CA CYS A 19 56.56 -8.50 8.43
C CYS A 19 55.67 -9.03 9.57
N ALA A 20 56.27 -9.45 10.69
CA ALA A 20 55.53 -9.93 11.85
C ALA A 20 54.70 -8.83 12.53
N ALA A 21 55.11 -7.55 12.46
CA ALA A 21 54.31 -6.43 12.95
C ALA A 21 53.09 -6.16 12.05
N SER A 22 53.25 -6.23 10.73
CA SER A 22 52.14 -6.13 9.77
C SER A 22 51.13 -7.27 9.96
N GLU A 23 51.61 -8.50 10.08
CA GLU A 23 50.78 -9.69 10.33
C GLU A 23 50.06 -9.62 11.69
N ARG A 24 50.70 -9.09 12.75
CA ARG A 24 50.03 -8.82 14.04
C ARG A 24 48.84 -7.87 13.87
N ARG A 25 49.02 -6.75 13.17
CA ARG A 25 47.95 -5.77 12.94
C ARG A 25 46.81 -6.35 12.10
N ALA A 26 47.12 -7.18 11.12
CA ALA A 26 46.11 -7.88 10.32
C ALA A 26 45.31 -8.86 11.19
N LEU A 27 45.99 -9.61 12.06
CA LEU A 27 45.35 -10.56 12.98
C LEU A 27 44.45 -9.86 14.02
N GLU A 28 44.92 -8.76 14.63
CA GLU A 28 44.10 -7.94 15.54
C GLU A 28 42.88 -7.37 14.82
N SER A 29 43.04 -6.95 13.57
CA SER A 29 41.93 -6.44 12.74
C SER A 29 40.91 -7.53 12.44
N LEU A 30 41.36 -8.74 12.09
CA LEU A 30 40.51 -9.91 11.88
C LEU A 30 39.74 -10.31 13.15
N GLN A 31 40.39 -10.29 14.31
CA GLN A 31 39.74 -10.58 15.60
C GLN A 31 38.62 -9.58 15.87
N ARG A 32 38.89 -8.28 15.74
CA ARG A 32 37.88 -7.23 15.91
C ARG A 32 36.72 -7.39 14.93
N LEU A 33 37.00 -7.68 13.66
CA LEU A 33 35.96 -7.92 12.65
C LEU A 33 35.10 -9.14 12.98
N HIS A 34 35.69 -10.21 13.51
CA HIS A 34 34.95 -11.39 13.95
C HIS A 34 34.08 -11.12 15.18
N GLU A 35 34.58 -10.37 16.17
CA GLU A 35 33.78 -9.97 17.33
C GLU A 35 32.63 -9.04 16.94
N ASP A 36 32.88 -8.07 16.05
CA ASP A 36 31.85 -7.19 15.49
C ASP A 36 30.81 -8.00 14.70
N ALA A 37 31.26 -8.94 13.86
CA ALA A 37 30.38 -9.81 13.11
C ALA A 37 29.51 -10.67 14.05
N GLN A 38 30.09 -11.24 15.11
CA GLN A 38 29.33 -12.04 16.07
C GLN A 38 28.25 -11.21 16.77
N ARG A 39 28.62 -10.03 17.28
CA ARG A 39 27.65 -9.10 17.90
C ARG A 39 26.53 -8.69 16.94
N ALA A 40 26.89 -8.40 15.69
CA ALA A 40 25.92 -8.06 14.65
C ALA A 40 25.00 -9.26 14.32
N TYR A 41 25.56 -10.46 14.27
CA TYR A 41 24.82 -11.69 14.02
C TYR A 41 23.80 -11.94 15.14
N ASP A 42 24.22 -11.83 16.40
CA ASP A 42 23.34 -12.00 17.56
C ASP A 42 22.24 -10.94 17.63
N ALA A 43 22.51 -9.73 17.13
CA ALA A 43 21.54 -8.66 16.99
C ALA A 43 20.61 -8.81 15.75
N GLY A 44 20.88 -9.79 14.87
CA GLY A 44 20.16 -9.96 13.60
C GLY A 44 20.49 -8.90 12.54
N ASP A 45 21.56 -8.12 12.72
CA ASP A 45 22.04 -7.16 11.72
C ASP A 45 22.94 -7.86 10.69
N TYR A 46 22.29 -8.64 9.82
CA TYR A 46 22.97 -9.38 8.76
C TYR A 46 23.69 -8.47 7.76
N ARG A 47 23.29 -7.19 7.62
CA ARG A 47 24.01 -6.23 6.75
C ARG A 47 25.39 -5.93 7.31
N ARG A 48 25.49 -5.69 8.60
CA ARG A 48 26.76 -5.48 9.28
C ARG A 48 27.63 -6.74 9.25
N VAL A 49 27.06 -7.93 9.39
CA VAL A 49 27.81 -9.20 9.25
C VAL A 49 28.42 -9.31 7.86
N VAL A 50 27.65 -9.07 6.80
CA VAL A 50 28.16 -9.10 5.41
C VAL A 50 29.32 -8.11 5.25
N TYR A 51 29.18 -6.87 5.75
CA TYR A 51 30.27 -5.89 5.74
C TYR A 51 31.52 -6.41 6.45
N CYS A 52 31.37 -6.99 7.65
CA CYS A 52 32.52 -7.52 8.39
C CYS A 52 33.16 -8.71 7.65
N MET A 53 32.37 -9.59 7.04
CA MET A 53 32.89 -10.72 6.26
C MET A 53 33.62 -10.25 5.00
N ASP A 54 33.12 -9.22 4.30
CA ASP A 54 33.83 -8.62 3.17
C ASP A 54 35.20 -8.08 3.61
N ARG A 55 35.25 -7.36 4.73
CA ARG A 55 36.53 -6.90 5.31
C ARG A 55 37.42 -8.04 5.76
N CYS A 56 36.87 -9.14 6.29
CA CYS A 56 37.67 -10.33 6.62
C CYS A 56 38.28 -10.96 5.37
N LEU A 57 37.55 -10.95 4.24
CA LEU A 57 38.02 -11.49 2.98
C LEU A 57 39.09 -10.61 2.32
N ASP A 58 39.17 -9.31 2.63
CA ASP A 58 40.30 -8.45 2.24
C ASP A 58 41.64 -8.97 2.80
N TYR A 59 41.62 -9.50 4.03
CA TYR A 59 42.81 -10.09 4.68
C TYR A 59 42.97 -11.59 4.42
N SER A 60 41.86 -12.32 4.24
CA SER A 60 41.86 -13.77 4.02
C SER A 60 40.93 -14.18 2.87
N PRO A 61 41.33 -13.94 1.60
CA PRO A 61 40.46 -14.15 0.43
C PRO A 61 40.03 -15.62 0.24
N SER A 62 40.80 -16.56 0.77
CA SER A 62 40.54 -18.00 0.65
C SER A 62 39.73 -18.58 1.81
N SER A 63 39.29 -17.76 2.77
CA SER A 63 38.52 -18.25 3.93
C SER A 63 37.11 -18.72 3.52
N THR A 64 36.93 -20.03 3.38
CA THR A 64 35.62 -20.65 3.11
C THR A 64 34.61 -20.31 4.20
N LYS A 65 35.04 -20.30 5.47
CA LYS A 65 34.18 -19.93 6.60
C LYS A 65 33.60 -18.52 6.44
N ALA A 66 34.44 -17.53 6.14
CA ALA A 66 33.97 -16.14 5.95
C ALA A 66 33.05 -16.01 4.72
N LYS A 67 33.36 -16.72 3.63
CA LYS A 67 32.50 -16.77 2.43
C LYS A 67 31.12 -17.35 2.76
N LEU A 68 31.05 -18.48 3.46
CA LEU A 68 29.78 -19.13 3.76
C LEU A 68 28.97 -18.38 4.82
N THR A 69 29.61 -17.79 5.84
CA THR A 69 28.92 -16.89 6.78
C THR A 69 28.35 -15.66 6.05
N LYS A 70 29.09 -15.08 5.10
CA LYS A 70 28.56 -14.02 4.22
C LYS A 70 27.34 -14.52 3.44
N ALA A 71 27.45 -15.68 2.79
CA ALA A 71 26.37 -16.26 1.99
C ALA A 71 25.11 -16.56 2.80
N GLU A 72 25.26 -17.08 4.02
CA GLU A 72 24.17 -17.28 4.97
C GLU A 72 23.45 -15.96 5.28
N CYS A 73 24.18 -14.91 5.63
CA CYS A 73 23.61 -13.59 5.92
C CYS A 73 22.96 -12.95 4.68
N LEU A 74 23.52 -13.17 3.48
CA LEU A 74 22.89 -12.76 2.23
C LEU A 74 21.54 -13.46 2.01
N ALA A 75 21.44 -14.75 2.34
CA ALA A 75 20.18 -15.49 2.27
C ALA A 75 19.13 -14.89 3.22
N TYR A 76 19.48 -14.58 4.48
CA TYR A 76 18.56 -13.92 5.43
C TYR A 76 18.12 -12.52 4.97
N LEU A 77 18.95 -11.82 4.20
CA LEU A 77 18.60 -10.54 3.59
C LEU A 77 17.73 -10.67 2.33
N GLY A 78 17.45 -11.90 1.88
CA GLY A 78 16.72 -12.18 0.64
C GLY A 78 17.58 -12.11 -0.63
N ARG A 79 18.90 -11.90 -0.51
CA ARG A 79 19.85 -11.87 -1.62
C ARG A 79 20.28 -13.30 -2.00
N CYS A 80 19.29 -14.12 -2.32
CA CYS A 80 19.47 -15.57 -2.53
C CYS A 80 20.36 -15.90 -3.73
N GLN A 81 20.38 -15.08 -4.78
CA GLN A 81 21.23 -15.30 -5.95
C GLN A 81 22.72 -15.27 -5.57
N GLU A 82 23.17 -14.19 -4.92
CA GLU A 82 24.56 -14.04 -4.49
C GLU A 82 24.96 -15.10 -3.44
N ALA A 83 24.04 -15.45 -2.54
CA ALA A 83 24.26 -16.52 -1.57
C ALA A 83 24.46 -17.89 -2.24
N GLN A 84 23.65 -18.20 -3.26
CA GLN A 84 23.75 -19.45 -4.01
C GLN A 84 25.05 -19.53 -4.83
N GLU A 85 25.51 -18.42 -5.42
CA GLU A 85 26.79 -18.39 -6.15
C GLU A 85 27.95 -18.80 -5.24
N ILE A 86 28.05 -18.19 -4.05
CA ILE A 86 29.09 -18.51 -3.07
C ILE A 86 28.98 -19.97 -2.61
N ALA A 87 27.78 -20.44 -2.30
CA ALA A 87 27.56 -21.82 -1.87
C ALA A 87 27.93 -22.84 -2.97
N ASN A 88 27.53 -22.57 -4.22
CA ASN A 88 27.86 -23.43 -5.35
C ASN A 88 29.36 -23.49 -5.61
N ASP A 89 30.07 -22.36 -5.47
CA ASP A 89 31.52 -22.34 -5.58
C ASP A 89 32.18 -23.18 -4.49
N SER A 90 31.72 -23.11 -3.23
CA SER A 90 32.22 -24.01 -2.17
C SER A 90 32.00 -25.48 -2.51
N LEU A 91 30.79 -25.81 -3.01
CA LEU A 91 30.40 -27.17 -3.36
C LEU A 91 31.13 -27.76 -4.57
N ARG A 92 31.74 -26.92 -5.42
CA ARG A 92 32.63 -27.41 -6.49
C ARG A 92 33.93 -27.98 -5.94
N PHE A 93 34.41 -27.46 -4.81
CA PHE A 93 35.63 -27.92 -4.16
C PHE A 93 35.35 -29.03 -3.15
N ASP A 94 34.29 -28.89 -2.35
CA ASP A 94 33.83 -29.90 -1.40
C ASP A 94 32.32 -30.11 -1.52
N SER A 95 31.94 -31.19 -2.19
CA SER A 95 30.53 -31.52 -2.42
C SER A 95 29.75 -31.91 -1.15
N PHE A 96 30.44 -32.12 -0.03
CA PHE A 96 29.87 -32.49 1.27
C PHE A 96 29.97 -31.37 2.32
N ASP A 97 30.31 -30.15 1.91
CA ASP A 97 30.35 -28.98 2.79
C ASP A 97 28.94 -28.70 3.36
N ALA A 98 28.76 -29.03 4.64
CA ALA A 98 27.48 -28.93 5.34
C ALA A 98 26.97 -27.49 5.40
N GLU A 99 27.85 -26.50 5.55
CA GLU A 99 27.48 -25.08 5.61
C GLU A 99 27.04 -24.57 4.24
N ALA A 100 27.71 -25.00 3.17
CA ALA A 100 27.30 -24.63 1.81
C ALA A 100 25.94 -25.27 1.41
N ILE A 101 25.70 -26.53 1.80
CA ILE A 101 24.39 -27.19 1.63
C ILE A 101 23.33 -26.46 2.46
N PHE A 102 23.66 -26.04 3.68
CA PHE A 102 22.77 -25.28 4.55
C PHE A 102 22.34 -23.96 3.91
N VAL A 103 23.28 -23.18 3.35
CA VAL A 103 22.99 -21.93 2.64
C VAL A 103 22.06 -22.16 1.45
N ARG A 104 22.26 -23.23 0.67
CA ARG A 104 21.32 -23.60 -0.41
C ARG A 104 19.91 -23.89 0.11
N GLY A 105 19.83 -24.63 1.22
CA GLY A 105 18.56 -24.89 1.92
C GLY A 105 17.86 -23.62 2.35
N LEU A 106 18.58 -22.66 2.94
CA LEU A 106 18.05 -21.35 3.34
C LEU A 106 17.51 -20.56 2.15
N CYS A 107 18.25 -20.49 1.05
CA CYS A 107 17.80 -19.78 -0.14
C CYS A 107 16.50 -20.36 -0.69
N LEU A 108 16.43 -21.68 -0.82
CA LEU A 108 15.22 -22.38 -1.28
C LEU A 108 14.05 -22.17 -0.32
N TYR A 109 14.30 -22.10 0.98
CA TYR A 109 13.26 -21.82 1.99
C TYR A 109 12.68 -20.40 1.84
N PHE A 110 13.52 -19.38 1.67
CA PHE A 110 13.06 -18.00 1.45
C PHE A 110 12.45 -17.78 0.06
N GLU A 111 12.71 -18.65 -0.90
CA GLU A 111 12.04 -18.71 -2.20
C GLU A 111 10.71 -19.49 -2.18
N ASP A 112 10.24 -19.97 -1.01
CA ASP A 112 9.05 -20.80 -0.83
C ASP A 112 9.10 -22.13 -1.61
N LYS A 113 10.30 -22.72 -1.75
CA LYS A 113 10.56 -24.05 -2.32
C LYS A 113 10.77 -25.09 -1.21
N ASP A 114 9.76 -25.22 -0.35
CA ASP A 114 9.79 -25.99 0.92
C ASP A 114 10.37 -27.41 0.76
N GLU A 115 9.91 -28.17 -0.23
CA GLU A 115 10.34 -29.56 -0.40
C GLU A 115 11.84 -29.69 -0.71
N GLN A 116 12.37 -28.78 -1.53
CA GLN A 116 13.78 -28.78 -1.87
C GLN A 116 14.62 -28.31 -0.69
N ALA A 117 14.17 -27.27 0.02
CA ALA A 117 14.80 -26.80 1.25
C ALA A 117 14.90 -27.92 2.30
N PHE A 118 13.83 -28.69 2.50
CA PHE A 118 13.81 -29.80 3.46
C PHE A 118 14.81 -30.90 3.11
N ARG A 119 14.95 -31.25 1.82
CA ARG A 119 15.95 -32.23 1.39
C ARG A 119 17.37 -31.76 1.73
N HIS A 120 17.67 -30.48 1.52
CA HIS A 120 18.96 -29.89 1.88
C HIS A 120 19.17 -29.87 3.39
N PHE A 121 18.21 -29.40 4.19
CA PHE A 121 18.34 -29.43 5.65
C PHE A 121 18.51 -30.85 6.19
N GLN A 122 17.77 -31.83 5.67
CA GLN A 122 17.96 -33.23 6.03
C GLN A 122 19.34 -33.76 5.62
N GLN A 123 19.88 -33.31 4.49
CA GLN A 123 21.24 -33.68 4.07
C GLN A 123 22.27 -33.09 5.03
N VAL A 124 22.14 -31.83 5.42
CA VAL A 124 23.00 -31.21 6.44
C VAL A 124 22.96 -32.03 7.74
N LEU A 125 21.78 -32.37 8.23
CA LEU A 125 21.62 -33.14 9.47
C LEU A 125 22.12 -34.59 9.39
N ARG A 126 22.29 -35.15 8.19
CA ARG A 126 22.97 -36.44 8.00
C ARG A 126 24.50 -36.31 8.06
N LEU A 127 25.05 -35.18 7.58
CA LEU A 127 26.48 -34.90 7.56
C LEU A 127 26.99 -34.35 8.90
N ALA A 128 26.19 -33.48 9.53
CA ALA A 128 26.46 -32.81 10.79
C ALA A 128 25.17 -32.85 11.67
N PRO A 129 24.95 -33.93 12.45
CA PRO A 129 23.76 -34.10 13.28
C PRO A 129 23.57 -33.05 14.39
N ASP A 130 24.65 -32.37 14.78
CA ASP A 130 24.71 -31.33 15.81
C ASP A 130 24.66 -29.90 15.25
N HIS A 131 24.40 -29.74 13.94
CA HIS A 131 24.29 -28.44 13.30
C HIS A 131 23.04 -27.66 13.79
N THR A 132 23.21 -26.89 14.87
CA THR A 132 22.13 -26.18 15.59
C THR A 132 21.24 -25.33 14.67
N LYS A 133 21.85 -24.51 13.81
CA LYS A 133 21.11 -23.64 12.87
C LYS A 133 20.22 -24.42 11.91
N ALA A 134 20.71 -25.55 11.37
CA ALA A 134 19.95 -26.41 10.48
C ALA A 134 18.77 -27.08 11.21
N ILE A 135 18.96 -27.51 12.45
CA ILE A 135 17.89 -28.06 13.29
C ILE A 135 16.79 -27.02 13.52
N GLU A 136 17.17 -25.81 13.91
CA GLU A 136 16.24 -24.74 14.23
C GLU A 136 15.41 -24.30 13.02
N ILE A 137 16.07 -24.00 11.90
CA ILE A 137 15.36 -23.56 10.70
C ILE A 137 14.49 -24.67 10.13
N TYR A 138 14.93 -25.93 10.18
CA TYR A 138 14.14 -27.05 9.68
C TYR A 138 12.86 -27.26 10.49
N LYS A 139 12.95 -27.19 11.82
CA LYS A 139 11.77 -27.23 12.71
C LYS A 139 10.82 -26.08 12.43
N LYS A 140 11.35 -24.86 12.32
CA LYS A 140 10.58 -23.65 12.02
C LYS A 140 9.88 -23.75 10.67
N ALA A 141 10.59 -24.15 9.62
CA ALA A 141 10.08 -24.27 8.27
C ALA A 141 8.97 -25.35 8.17
N LYS A 142 9.13 -26.48 8.87
CA LYS A 142 8.07 -27.49 9.00
C LYS A 142 6.82 -26.95 9.67
N LEU A 143 6.97 -26.26 10.80
CA LEU A 143 5.83 -25.69 11.54
C LEU A 143 5.11 -24.63 10.70
N LEU A 144 5.86 -23.77 9.99
CA LEU A 144 5.30 -22.76 9.09
C LEU A 144 4.50 -23.41 7.96
N LYS A 145 5.07 -24.43 7.30
CA LYS A 145 4.38 -25.18 6.25
C LYS A 145 3.08 -25.80 6.78
N GLN A 146 3.15 -26.47 7.92
CA GLN A 146 1.99 -27.09 8.56
C GLN A 146 0.88 -26.07 8.84
N LYS A 147 1.18 -24.95 9.50
CA LYS A 147 0.17 -23.91 9.82
C LYS A 147 -0.42 -23.27 8.57
N LYS A 148 0.41 -23.04 7.54
CA LYS A 148 -0.04 -22.59 6.20
C LYS A 148 -1.04 -23.57 5.60
N GLU A 149 -0.76 -24.87 5.64
CA GLU A 149 -1.61 -25.93 5.08
C GLU A 149 -2.91 -26.09 5.87
N GLU A 150 -2.85 -26.18 7.21
CA GLU A 150 -4.02 -26.23 8.09
C GLU A 150 -4.95 -25.02 7.85
N GLY A 151 -4.38 -23.82 7.72
CA GLY A 151 -5.14 -22.60 7.41
C GLY A 151 -5.83 -22.67 6.04
N ASN A 152 -5.12 -23.17 5.03
CA ASN A 152 -5.68 -23.36 3.69
C ASN A 152 -6.81 -24.40 3.67
N GLU A 153 -6.69 -25.48 4.44
CA GLU A 153 -7.74 -26.49 4.59
C GLU A 153 -8.97 -25.93 5.31
N ALA A 154 -8.76 -25.24 6.43
CA ALA A 154 -9.84 -24.56 7.15
C ALA A 154 -10.59 -23.56 6.24
N PHE A 155 -9.86 -22.83 5.40
CA PHE A 155 -10.43 -21.94 4.38
C PHE A 155 -11.28 -22.71 3.37
N LYS A 156 -10.77 -23.81 2.80
CA LYS A 156 -11.52 -24.65 1.85
C LYS A 156 -12.80 -25.23 2.47
N MET A 157 -12.78 -25.55 3.75
CA MET A 157 -13.93 -26.06 4.51
C MET A 157 -14.91 -24.97 4.97
N GLY A 158 -14.68 -23.70 4.62
CA GLY A 158 -15.54 -22.59 5.02
C GLY A 158 -15.42 -22.16 6.48
N ARG A 159 -14.41 -22.66 7.21
CA ARG A 159 -14.16 -22.34 8.62
C ARG A 159 -13.32 -21.07 8.73
N TRP A 160 -13.91 -19.94 8.37
CA TRP A 160 -13.21 -18.67 8.20
C TRP A 160 -12.46 -18.21 9.45
N GLN A 161 -13.11 -18.23 10.63
CA GLN A 161 -12.45 -17.79 11.86
C GLN A 161 -11.27 -18.68 12.24
N GLN A 162 -11.37 -19.99 12.03
CA GLN A 162 -10.28 -20.93 12.26
C GLN A 162 -9.12 -20.66 11.31
N ALA A 163 -9.39 -20.45 10.02
CA ALA A 163 -8.38 -20.10 9.02
C ALA A 163 -7.66 -18.80 9.39
N LEU A 164 -8.40 -17.78 9.84
CA LEU A 164 -7.82 -16.51 10.29
C LEU A 164 -6.84 -16.70 11.44
N ASN A 165 -7.21 -17.48 12.45
CA ASN A 165 -6.35 -17.78 13.60
C ASN A 165 -5.08 -18.52 13.15
N LEU A 166 -5.21 -19.53 12.30
CA LEU A 166 -4.07 -20.30 11.78
C LEU A 166 -3.12 -19.44 10.95
N TYR A 167 -3.61 -18.52 10.13
CA TYR A 167 -2.75 -17.60 9.39
C TYR A 167 -2.05 -16.59 10.31
N ASN A 168 -2.72 -16.10 11.36
CA ASN A 168 -2.08 -15.24 12.36
C ASN A 168 -0.97 -15.99 13.11
N GLU A 169 -1.21 -17.25 13.51
CA GLU A 169 -0.19 -18.11 14.12
C GLU A 169 0.98 -18.33 13.15
N ALA A 170 0.70 -18.60 11.87
CA ALA A 170 1.73 -18.80 10.85
C ALA A 170 2.67 -17.60 10.70
N LEU A 171 2.11 -16.38 10.71
CA LEU A 171 2.86 -15.12 10.61
C LEU A 171 3.80 -14.86 11.80
N LEU A 172 3.59 -15.53 12.93
CA LEU A 172 4.46 -15.40 14.11
C LEU A 172 5.67 -16.34 14.08
N ILE A 173 5.66 -17.37 13.23
CA ILE A 173 6.70 -18.42 13.21
C ILE A 173 8.01 -17.90 12.61
N ASP A 174 7.94 -17.25 11.45
CA ASP A 174 9.11 -16.65 10.81
C ASP A 174 8.79 -15.29 10.21
N LYS A 175 9.10 -14.23 10.96
CA LYS A 175 8.88 -12.84 10.51
C LYS A 175 9.81 -12.44 9.36
N ASN A 176 10.93 -13.14 9.17
CA ASN A 176 11.92 -12.82 8.15
C ASN A 176 11.57 -13.43 6.79
N ASN A 177 10.68 -14.42 6.73
CA ASN A 177 10.26 -15.03 5.47
C ASN A 177 9.24 -14.16 4.71
N LYS A 178 9.74 -13.11 4.06
CA LYS A 178 8.94 -12.12 3.32
C LYS A 178 8.04 -12.76 2.27
N THR A 179 8.58 -13.69 1.48
CA THR A 179 7.88 -14.36 0.38
C THR A 179 6.64 -15.12 0.87
N VAL A 180 6.78 -15.91 1.94
CA VAL A 180 5.65 -16.66 2.51
C VAL A 180 4.71 -15.73 3.26
N ASN A 181 5.24 -14.76 4.00
CA ASN A 181 4.43 -13.82 4.76
C ASN A 181 3.54 -12.96 3.86
N ALA A 182 4.01 -12.52 2.69
CA ALA A 182 3.16 -11.83 1.70
C ALA A 182 1.94 -12.68 1.33
N LYS A 183 2.14 -13.98 1.04
CA LYS A 183 1.07 -14.93 0.71
C LYS A 183 0.12 -15.16 1.89
N LEU A 184 0.65 -15.27 3.12
CA LEU A 184 -0.15 -15.43 4.33
C LEU A 184 -1.01 -14.19 4.61
N TYR A 185 -0.47 -12.98 4.44
CA TYR A 185 -1.24 -11.75 4.56
C TYR A 185 -2.33 -11.64 3.49
N PHE A 186 -2.06 -12.05 2.25
CA PHE A 186 -3.10 -12.14 1.22
C PHE A 186 -4.19 -13.17 1.55
N ASN A 187 -3.82 -14.34 2.08
CA ASN A 187 -4.78 -15.34 2.53
C ASN A 187 -5.62 -14.82 3.70
N LYS A 188 -5.00 -14.14 4.67
CA LYS A 188 -5.66 -13.43 5.76
C LYS A 188 -6.66 -12.40 5.23
N ALA A 189 -6.24 -11.55 4.28
CA ALA A 189 -7.12 -10.57 3.65
C ALA A 189 -8.34 -11.23 2.99
N THR A 190 -8.12 -12.36 2.32
CA THR A 190 -9.20 -13.14 1.69
C THR A 190 -10.20 -13.65 2.72
N VAL A 191 -9.73 -14.14 3.87
CA VAL A 191 -10.58 -14.59 4.98
C VAL A 191 -11.35 -13.41 5.59
N CYS A 192 -10.68 -12.29 5.86
CA CYS A 192 -11.33 -11.09 6.40
C CYS A 192 -12.45 -10.59 5.49
N SER A 193 -12.25 -10.59 4.16
CA SER A 193 -13.34 -10.29 3.21
C SER A 193 -14.52 -11.26 3.36
N LYS A 194 -14.29 -12.56 3.58
CA LYS A 194 -15.36 -13.55 3.82
C LYS A 194 -16.09 -13.36 5.14
N LEU A 195 -15.45 -12.74 6.13
CA LEU A 195 -16.02 -12.37 7.42
C LEU A 195 -16.68 -10.98 7.40
N ASN A 196 -16.78 -10.33 6.24
CA ASN A 196 -17.27 -8.95 6.09
C ASN A 196 -16.44 -7.91 6.87
N GLN A 197 -15.17 -8.22 7.15
CA GLN A 197 -14.19 -7.36 7.79
C GLN A 197 -13.35 -6.66 6.70
N ILE A 198 -13.99 -5.72 6.00
CA ILE A 198 -13.42 -5.16 4.75
C ILE A 198 -12.20 -4.27 5.00
N ARG A 199 -12.18 -3.52 6.11
CA ARG A 199 -11.05 -2.67 6.48
C ARG A 199 -9.82 -3.50 6.85
N GLU A 200 -10.01 -4.53 7.67
CA GLU A 200 -8.97 -5.48 8.05
C GLU A 200 -8.43 -6.26 6.84
N ALA A 201 -9.29 -6.54 5.85
CA ALA A 201 -8.87 -7.13 4.58
C ALA A 201 -7.96 -6.17 3.78
N ALA A 202 -8.30 -4.89 3.73
CA ALA A 202 -7.46 -3.87 3.10
C ALA A 202 -6.10 -3.72 3.81
N ASP A 203 -6.10 -3.67 5.15
CA ASP A 203 -4.88 -3.59 5.96
C ASP A 203 -3.97 -4.80 5.75
N ALA A 204 -4.54 -6.00 5.71
CA ALA A 204 -3.79 -7.22 5.42
C ALA A 204 -3.23 -7.21 3.98
N CYS A 205 -3.95 -6.67 2.99
CA CYS A 205 -3.39 -6.49 1.66
C CYS A 205 -2.23 -5.48 1.65
N THR A 206 -2.33 -4.39 2.41
CA THR A 206 -1.24 -3.42 2.56
C THR A 206 0.00 -4.07 3.15
N ALA A 207 -0.14 -4.86 4.22
CA ALA A 207 0.98 -5.63 4.79
C ALA A 207 1.59 -6.62 3.78
N ALA A 208 0.78 -7.24 2.92
CA ALA A 208 1.30 -8.09 1.84
C ALA A 208 2.12 -7.29 0.82
N LEU A 209 1.67 -6.08 0.47
CA LEU A 209 2.31 -5.20 -0.52
C LEU A 209 3.57 -4.50 0.01
N GLU A 210 3.69 -4.31 1.32
CA GLU A 210 4.94 -3.86 1.95
C GLU A 210 6.05 -4.92 1.85
N LEU A 211 5.67 -6.20 1.75
CA LEU A 211 6.60 -7.32 1.60
C LEU A 211 6.89 -7.65 0.13
N ASP A 212 5.87 -7.59 -0.73
CA ASP A 212 5.97 -7.77 -2.17
C ASP A 212 5.13 -6.69 -2.88
N GLU A 213 5.81 -5.63 -3.31
CA GLU A 213 5.21 -4.46 -3.96
C GLU A 213 4.42 -4.82 -5.22
N ASN A 214 4.82 -5.89 -5.90
CA ASN A 214 4.24 -6.31 -7.18
C ASN A 214 3.29 -7.50 -7.00
N TYR A 215 2.78 -7.72 -5.79
CA TYR A 215 1.82 -8.78 -5.55
C TYR A 215 0.44 -8.44 -6.14
N VAL A 216 0.28 -8.73 -7.43
CA VAL A 216 -0.91 -8.44 -8.25
C VAL A 216 -2.22 -8.84 -7.58
N LYS A 217 -2.27 -10.02 -6.95
CA LYS A 217 -3.48 -10.51 -6.27
C LYS A 217 -3.86 -9.65 -5.06
N ALA A 218 -2.88 -9.17 -4.29
CA ALA A 218 -3.10 -8.28 -3.16
C ALA A 218 -3.54 -6.88 -3.62
N LEU A 219 -2.94 -6.33 -4.68
CA LEU A 219 -3.39 -5.07 -5.30
C LEU A 219 -4.85 -5.12 -5.70
N LEU A 220 -5.24 -6.15 -6.47
CA LEU A 220 -6.62 -6.31 -6.93
C LEU A 220 -7.60 -6.44 -5.75
N ARG A 221 -7.24 -7.19 -4.71
CA ARG A 221 -8.09 -7.35 -3.53
C ARG A 221 -8.22 -6.05 -2.75
N ARG A 222 -7.13 -5.33 -2.53
CA ARG A 222 -7.16 -4.05 -1.81
C ARG A 222 -7.98 -3.00 -2.55
N ALA A 223 -7.85 -2.93 -3.87
CA ALA A 223 -8.65 -2.04 -4.71
C ALA A 223 -10.16 -2.33 -4.56
N LYS A 224 -10.55 -3.61 -4.55
CA LYS A 224 -11.95 -4.01 -4.30
C LYS A 224 -12.42 -3.62 -2.90
N CYS A 225 -11.60 -3.86 -1.87
CA CYS A 225 -11.90 -3.44 -0.50
C CYS A 225 -12.08 -1.91 -0.41
N TYR A 226 -11.22 -1.12 -1.05
CA TYR A 226 -11.36 0.34 -1.07
C TYR A 226 -12.64 0.79 -1.78
N THR A 227 -13.01 0.16 -2.90
CA THR A 227 -14.30 0.44 -3.56
C THR A 227 -15.48 0.14 -2.63
N GLU A 228 -15.45 -0.98 -1.91
CA GLU A 228 -16.52 -1.37 -0.96
C GLU A 228 -16.61 -0.43 0.25
N ILE A 229 -15.48 0.09 0.74
CA ILE A 229 -15.44 1.06 1.85
C ILE A 229 -15.86 2.47 1.38
N GLY A 230 -15.78 2.76 0.07
CA GLY A 230 -16.04 4.07 -0.50
C GLY A 230 -14.79 4.96 -0.64
N GLU A 231 -13.60 4.41 -0.40
CA GLU A 231 -12.30 5.08 -0.60
C GLU A 231 -11.90 5.02 -2.09
N TYR A 232 -12.72 5.62 -2.95
CA TYR A 232 -12.59 5.47 -4.41
C TYR A 232 -11.27 5.99 -4.97
N GLU A 233 -10.66 7.00 -4.34
CA GLU A 233 -9.37 7.55 -4.79
C GLU A 233 -8.25 6.52 -4.66
N ASP A 234 -8.20 5.82 -3.53
CA ASP A 234 -7.20 4.77 -3.30
C ASP A 234 -7.47 3.52 -4.14
N ALA A 235 -8.75 3.18 -4.36
CA ALA A 235 -9.12 2.14 -5.32
C ALA A 235 -8.58 2.44 -6.74
N VAL A 236 -8.76 3.67 -7.23
CA VAL A 236 -8.23 4.07 -8.55
C VAL A 236 -6.70 3.94 -8.58
N LYS A 237 -5.98 4.39 -7.54
CA LYS A 237 -4.51 4.27 -7.49
C LYS A 237 -4.06 2.82 -7.62
N ASP A 238 -4.71 1.89 -6.92
CA ASP A 238 -4.38 0.46 -6.99
C ASP A 238 -4.69 -0.13 -8.38
N TYR A 239 -5.82 0.22 -9.00
CA TYR A 239 -6.15 -0.22 -10.36
C TYR A 239 -5.22 0.40 -11.42
N GLU A 240 -4.76 1.64 -11.25
CA GLU A 240 -3.75 2.24 -12.13
C GLU A 240 -2.42 1.51 -12.05
N ARG A 241 -2.00 1.14 -10.83
CA ARG A 241 -0.82 0.31 -10.63
C ARG A 241 -0.98 -1.06 -11.26
N LEU A 242 -2.13 -1.70 -11.09
CA LEU A 242 -2.46 -3.00 -11.70
C LEU A 242 -2.36 -2.93 -13.23
N TYR A 243 -2.94 -1.90 -13.86
CA TYR A 243 -2.88 -1.70 -15.31
C TYR A 243 -1.47 -1.36 -15.82
N LYS A 244 -0.64 -0.70 -15.01
CA LYS A 244 0.78 -0.47 -15.34
C LYS A 244 1.58 -1.77 -15.38
N ILE A 245 1.29 -2.71 -14.47
CA ILE A 245 1.94 -4.02 -14.41
C ILE A 245 1.47 -4.89 -15.59
N ASP A 246 0.16 -4.96 -15.84
CA ASP A 246 -0.44 -5.73 -16.92
C ASP A 246 -1.51 -4.90 -17.66
N LYS A 247 -1.23 -4.60 -18.94
CA LYS A 247 -2.09 -3.79 -19.82
C LYS A 247 -3.22 -4.60 -20.46
N SER A 248 -3.70 -5.65 -19.79
CA SER A 248 -4.81 -6.47 -20.26
C SER A 248 -6.12 -5.67 -20.36
N LYS A 249 -7.03 -6.14 -21.24
CA LYS A 249 -8.36 -5.56 -21.42
C LYS A 249 -9.17 -5.58 -20.11
N GLU A 250 -9.02 -6.64 -19.32
CA GLU A 250 -9.67 -6.79 -18.01
C GLU A 250 -9.22 -5.69 -17.04
N ASN A 251 -7.91 -5.47 -16.87
CA ASN A 251 -7.40 -4.42 -15.99
C ASN A 251 -7.79 -3.02 -16.46
N LYS A 252 -7.83 -2.79 -17.79
CA LYS A 252 -8.31 -1.53 -18.36
C LYS A 252 -9.78 -1.28 -18.00
N GLN A 253 -10.62 -2.32 -18.06
CA GLN A 253 -12.03 -2.23 -17.71
C GLN A 253 -12.21 -1.94 -16.21
N LEU A 254 -11.52 -2.67 -15.33
CA LEU A 254 -11.54 -2.43 -13.89
C LEU A 254 -11.14 -0.99 -13.53
N LEU A 255 -10.09 -0.48 -14.17
CA LEU A 255 -9.66 0.91 -13.99
C LEU A 255 -10.71 1.91 -14.45
N HIS A 256 -11.37 1.66 -15.59
CA HIS A 256 -12.45 2.51 -16.08
C HIS A 256 -13.64 2.52 -15.11
N GLU A 257 -14.06 1.35 -14.62
CA GLU A 257 -15.13 1.21 -13.64
C GLU A 257 -14.81 1.95 -12.34
N ALA A 258 -13.59 1.83 -11.83
CA ALA A 258 -13.15 2.55 -10.64
C ALA A 258 -13.13 4.08 -10.84
N LYS A 259 -12.69 4.56 -12.00
CA LYS A 259 -12.73 5.99 -12.35
C LYS A 259 -14.16 6.51 -12.46
N LEU A 260 -15.06 5.71 -13.03
CA LEU A 260 -16.48 6.05 -13.09
C LEU A 260 -17.09 6.08 -11.68
N ALA A 261 -16.75 5.14 -10.82
CA ALA A 261 -17.21 5.13 -9.41
C ALA A 261 -16.71 6.37 -8.65
N LEU A 262 -15.44 6.75 -8.83
CA LEU A 262 -14.87 7.97 -8.27
C LEU A 262 -15.56 9.24 -8.81
N LYS A 263 -15.87 9.29 -10.10
CA LYS A 263 -16.61 10.42 -10.68
C LYS A 263 -18.02 10.51 -10.11
N LYS A 264 -18.70 9.37 -9.97
CA LYS A 264 -20.03 9.29 -9.36
C LYS A 264 -20.02 9.69 -7.88
N SER A 265 -19.00 9.31 -7.11
CA SER A 265 -18.90 9.69 -5.69
C SER A 265 -18.64 11.19 -5.48
N LYS A 266 -17.96 11.83 -6.44
CA LYS A 266 -17.74 13.28 -6.48
C LYS A 266 -18.91 14.06 -7.08
N ARG A 267 -19.93 13.39 -7.61
CA ARG A 267 -21.08 14.04 -8.23
C ARG A 267 -21.86 14.82 -7.18
N LYS A 268 -22.09 16.10 -7.46
CA LYS A 268 -22.89 16.98 -6.62
C LYS A 268 -24.35 16.51 -6.59
N ASP A 269 -24.97 16.54 -5.41
CA ASP A 269 -26.41 16.33 -5.29
C ASP A 269 -27.17 17.64 -5.51
N TYR A 270 -27.59 17.88 -6.75
CA TYR A 270 -28.28 19.13 -7.12
C TYR A 270 -29.61 19.35 -6.39
N TYR A 271 -30.32 18.28 -6.04
CA TYR A 271 -31.55 18.38 -5.25
C TYR A 271 -31.24 18.89 -3.84
N LYS A 272 -30.18 18.36 -3.22
CA LYS A 272 -29.72 18.80 -1.90
C LYS A 272 -29.20 20.25 -1.92
N ILE A 273 -28.50 20.66 -2.98
CA ILE A 273 -28.04 22.05 -3.18
C ILE A 273 -29.23 23.02 -3.21
N LEU A 274 -30.28 22.71 -3.97
CA LEU A 274 -31.50 23.52 -4.00
C LEU A 274 -32.38 23.35 -2.75
N GLY A 275 -32.16 22.29 -1.96
CA GLY A 275 -32.92 22.00 -0.74
C GLY A 275 -34.33 21.49 -1.03
N ILE A 276 -34.46 20.67 -2.08
CA ILE A 276 -35.73 20.09 -2.54
C ILE A 276 -35.62 18.56 -2.62
N GLU A 277 -36.76 17.89 -2.63
CA GLU A 277 -36.83 16.44 -2.84
C GLU A 277 -36.73 16.08 -4.33
N LYS A 278 -36.39 14.82 -4.64
CA LYS A 278 -36.23 14.32 -6.02
C LYS A 278 -37.52 14.35 -6.83
N ASN A 279 -38.67 14.26 -6.17
CA ASN A 279 -40.01 14.31 -6.76
C ASN A 279 -40.54 15.75 -6.95
N ALA A 280 -39.74 16.78 -6.64
CA ALA A 280 -40.16 18.18 -6.73
C ALA A 280 -40.62 18.55 -8.16
N SER A 281 -41.67 19.38 -8.23
CA SER A 281 -42.19 19.90 -9.49
C SER A 281 -41.24 20.95 -10.09
N GLU A 282 -41.39 21.26 -11.38
CA GLU A 282 -40.61 22.33 -12.02
C GLU A 282 -40.80 23.68 -11.31
N ASP A 283 -41.99 23.94 -10.77
CA ASP A 283 -42.28 25.18 -10.04
C ASP A 283 -41.57 25.22 -8.69
N ASP A 284 -41.45 24.07 -8.00
CA ASP A 284 -40.70 23.97 -6.76
C ASP A 284 -39.20 24.19 -6.99
N ILE A 285 -38.66 23.64 -8.09
CA ILE A 285 -37.28 23.87 -8.53
C ILE A 285 -37.04 25.37 -8.78
N LYS A 286 -37.94 26.05 -9.50
CA LYS A 286 -37.86 27.51 -9.76
C LYS A 286 -37.97 28.33 -8.48
N LYS A 287 -38.90 27.99 -7.59
CA LYS A 287 -39.07 28.67 -6.28
C LYS A 287 -37.83 28.51 -5.41
N ALA A 288 -37.29 27.29 -5.33
CA ALA A 288 -36.09 26.99 -4.56
C ALA A 288 -34.86 27.73 -5.10
N TYR A 289 -34.67 27.75 -6.42
CA TYR A 289 -33.61 28.53 -7.06
C TYR A 289 -33.70 30.02 -6.71
N ARG A 290 -34.87 30.66 -6.92
CA ARG A 290 -35.06 32.08 -6.58
C ARG A 290 -34.69 32.38 -5.13
N LYS A 291 -35.19 31.55 -4.20
CA LYS A 291 -34.91 31.71 -2.77
C LYS A 291 -33.42 31.58 -2.46
N ARG A 292 -32.75 30.55 -2.98
CA ARG A 292 -31.33 30.26 -2.73
C ARG A 292 -30.40 31.26 -3.42
N ALA A 293 -30.70 31.64 -4.66
CA ALA A 293 -29.94 32.64 -5.41
C ALA A 293 -29.99 34.02 -4.73
N LEU A 294 -31.16 34.44 -4.23
CA LEU A 294 -31.29 35.67 -3.41
C LEU A 294 -30.52 35.61 -2.09
N VAL A 295 -30.34 34.43 -1.50
CA VAL A 295 -29.59 34.28 -0.24
C VAL A 295 -28.10 34.35 -0.49
N HIS A 296 -27.61 33.75 -1.58
CA HIS A 296 -26.18 33.65 -1.89
C HIS A 296 -25.66 34.73 -2.86
N HIS A 297 -26.51 35.66 -3.30
CA HIS A 297 -26.14 36.69 -4.27
C HIS A 297 -24.92 37.53 -3.81
N PRO A 298 -23.93 37.78 -4.69
CA PRO A 298 -22.71 38.54 -4.34
C PRO A 298 -23.01 39.89 -3.67
N ASP A 299 -23.99 40.65 -4.17
CA ASP A 299 -24.33 41.97 -3.65
C ASP A 299 -24.77 41.96 -2.18
N ARG A 300 -25.41 40.89 -1.69
CA ARG A 300 -25.79 40.79 -0.25
C ARG A 300 -24.58 40.55 0.66
N HIS A 301 -23.48 40.06 0.09
CA HIS A 301 -22.28 39.67 0.81
C HIS A 301 -21.07 40.52 0.42
N ALA A 302 -21.28 41.64 -0.29
CA ALA A 302 -20.22 42.54 -0.72
C ALA A 302 -19.40 43.10 0.47
N GLY A 303 -20.07 43.34 1.62
CA GLY A 303 -19.44 43.79 2.85
C GLY A 303 -18.90 42.68 3.77
N ALA A 304 -19.02 41.40 3.39
CA ALA A 304 -18.57 40.27 4.20
C ALA A 304 -17.05 40.05 4.12
N PRO A 305 -16.44 39.38 5.13
CA PRO A 305 -15.04 38.96 5.08
C PRO A 305 -14.72 38.14 3.83
N ASP A 306 -13.48 38.24 3.31
CA ASP A 306 -13.07 37.61 2.05
C ASP A 306 -13.38 36.10 1.97
N LEU A 307 -13.19 35.37 3.07
CA LEU A 307 -13.48 33.94 3.14
C LEU A 307 -14.98 33.66 2.98
N GLU A 308 -15.82 34.44 3.64
CA GLU A 308 -17.27 34.29 3.59
C GLU A 308 -17.80 34.69 2.21
N ARG A 309 -17.32 35.82 1.64
CA ARG A 309 -17.70 36.24 0.28
C ARG A 309 -17.41 35.15 -0.75
N ARG A 310 -16.20 34.56 -0.72
CA ARG A 310 -15.81 33.45 -1.61
C ARG A 310 -16.70 32.21 -1.40
N GLU A 311 -17.10 31.92 -0.18
CA GLU A 311 -18.00 30.80 0.10
C GLU A 311 -19.41 31.07 -0.46
N GLN A 312 -19.95 32.28 -0.28
CA GLN A 312 -21.26 32.66 -0.80
C GLN A 312 -21.28 32.68 -2.33
N GLU A 313 -20.24 33.22 -2.97
CA GLU A 313 -20.04 33.14 -4.42
C GLU A 313 -19.98 31.70 -4.93
N ARG A 314 -19.28 30.80 -4.22
CA ARG A 314 -19.24 29.38 -4.56
C ARG A 314 -20.64 28.76 -4.48
N ARG A 315 -21.38 29.02 -3.40
CA ARG A 315 -22.76 28.52 -3.22
C ARG A 315 -23.70 29.08 -4.28
N PHE A 316 -23.56 30.34 -4.67
CA PHE A 316 -24.35 30.94 -5.74
C PHE A 316 -24.12 30.25 -7.08
N LYS A 317 -22.86 29.96 -7.42
CA LYS A 317 -22.50 29.19 -8.62
C LYS A 317 -23.09 27.78 -8.59
N GLU A 318 -22.98 27.07 -7.47
CA GLU A 318 -23.55 25.73 -7.30
C GLU A 318 -25.09 25.72 -7.42
N VAL A 319 -25.76 26.74 -6.89
CA VAL A 319 -27.22 26.91 -7.03
C VAL A 319 -27.62 27.17 -8.48
N GLY A 320 -26.85 27.98 -9.21
CA GLY A 320 -27.05 28.21 -10.66
C GLY A 320 -26.87 26.94 -11.49
N GLU A 321 -25.80 26.20 -11.24
CA GLU A 321 -25.50 24.91 -11.87
C GLU A 321 -26.62 23.88 -11.60
N ALA A 322 -27.04 23.75 -10.34
CA ALA A 322 -28.13 22.85 -9.93
C ALA A 322 -29.43 23.19 -10.65
N TYR A 323 -29.78 24.47 -10.75
CA TYR A 323 -30.96 24.90 -11.48
C TYR A 323 -30.82 24.65 -12.99
N GLY A 324 -29.67 24.92 -13.60
CA GLY A 324 -29.42 24.69 -15.03
C GLY A 324 -29.55 23.22 -15.46
N VAL A 325 -29.29 22.28 -14.53
CA VAL A 325 -29.50 20.84 -14.76
C VAL A 325 -30.94 20.42 -14.46
N LEU A 326 -31.50 20.84 -13.32
CA LEU A 326 -32.80 20.35 -12.87
C LEU A 326 -34.00 21.02 -13.56
N SER A 327 -33.82 22.22 -14.14
CA SER A 327 -34.89 22.95 -14.84
C SER A 327 -35.19 22.45 -16.25
N ASP A 328 -34.26 21.72 -16.88
CA ASP A 328 -34.46 21.11 -18.21
C ASP A 328 -34.86 19.64 -18.02
N PRO A 329 -36.05 19.20 -18.47
CA PRO A 329 -36.52 17.82 -18.31
C PRO A 329 -35.55 16.76 -18.86
N LYS A 330 -34.85 17.04 -19.97
CA LYS A 330 -33.89 16.10 -20.55
C LYS A 330 -32.62 16.03 -19.70
N LYS A 331 -32.12 17.17 -19.20
CA LYS A 331 -30.93 17.20 -18.33
C LYS A 331 -31.23 16.59 -16.97
N ARG A 332 -32.40 16.87 -16.39
CA ARG A 332 -32.89 16.25 -15.16
C ARG A 332 -33.01 14.73 -15.33
N ALA A 333 -33.61 14.26 -16.42
CA ALA A 333 -33.66 12.82 -16.71
C ALA A 333 -32.26 12.21 -16.79
N ARG A 334 -31.33 12.79 -17.57
CA ARG A 334 -29.94 12.30 -17.64
C ARG A 334 -29.25 12.29 -16.26
N TYR A 335 -29.49 13.33 -15.46
CA TYR A 335 -29.01 13.41 -14.09
C TYR A 335 -29.52 12.25 -13.23
N ASP A 336 -30.83 12.04 -13.23
CA ASP A 336 -31.51 11.02 -12.44
C ASP A 336 -31.13 9.59 -12.86
N HIS A 337 -30.85 9.37 -14.15
CA HIS A 337 -30.37 8.09 -14.69
C HIS A 337 -28.87 7.84 -14.41
N GLY A 338 -28.17 8.73 -13.72
CA GLY A 338 -26.75 8.54 -13.41
C GLY A 338 -25.82 8.77 -14.61
N GLN A 339 -26.32 9.33 -15.70
CA GLN A 339 -25.53 9.64 -16.90
C GLN A 339 -24.67 10.87 -16.65
N ASP A 340 -23.52 10.90 -17.30
CA ASP A 340 -22.59 12.01 -17.23
C ASP A 340 -23.19 13.24 -17.92
N ILE A 341 -23.20 14.38 -17.23
CA ILE A 341 -23.73 15.63 -17.80
C ILE A 341 -22.61 16.38 -18.52
N ASP A 342 -21.35 16.06 -18.20
CA ASP A 342 -20.17 16.80 -18.66
C ASP A 342 -19.52 16.20 -19.93
N ASP A 343 -19.84 14.95 -20.31
CA ASP A 343 -19.00 14.16 -21.24
C ASP A 343 -19.57 14.02 -22.68
N GLU A 344 -20.78 14.51 -22.96
CA GLU A 344 -21.36 14.46 -24.32
C GLU A 344 -21.65 15.86 -24.87
N GLY A 345 -20.64 16.49 -25.49
CA GLY A 345 -20.71 17.32 -26.71
C GLY A 345 -21.76 18.44 -26.83
N SER A 346 -22.52 18.68 -25.78
CA SER A 346 -23.59 19.66 -25.66
C SER A 346 -22.93 20.80 -24.94
N GLY A 347 -22.42 21.76 -25.70
CA GLY A 347 -21.70 22.92 -25.16
C GLY A 347 -22.25 23.34 -23.81
N MET A 348 -21.40 23.17 -22.78
CA MET A 348 -21.36 24.10 -21.66
C MET A 348 -21.18 25.49 -22.28
N SER A 349 -22.26 26.07 -22.81
CA SER A 349 -22.45 27.49 -22.58
C SER A 349 -22.56 27.54 -21.07
N ASP A 350 -21.48 27.96 -20.41
CA ASP A 350 -21.50 28.42 -19.03
C ASP A 350 -22.74 29.31 -18.92
N ILE A 351 -23.84 28.74 -18.41
CA ILE A 351 -25.04 29.51 -18.16
C ILE A 351 -24.64 30.35 -16.97
N ASP A 352 -24.19 31.58 -17.23
CA ASP A 352 -23.73 32.49 -16.20
C ASP A 352 -24.86 32.61 -15.15
N PRO A 353 -24.61 32.18 -13.90
CA PRO A 353 -25.60 32.24 -12.84
C PRO A 353 -26.18 33.65 -12.68
N ASN A 354 -25.41 34.70 -12.99
CA ASN A 354 -25.88 36.08 -12.99
C ASN A 354 -26.84 36.37 -14.15
N VAL A 355 -26.64 35.80 -15.34
CA VAL A 355 -27.54 35.95 -16.48
C VAL A 355 -28.88 35.26 -16.21
N VAL A 356 -28.88 34.07 -15.59
CA VAL A 356 -30.12 33.40 -15.17
C VAL A 356 -30.84 34.20 -14.10
N PHE A 357 -30.10 34.72 -13.12
CA PHE A 357 -30.66 35.55 -12.07
C PHE A 357 -31.29 36.82 -12.65
N GLN A 358 -30.58 37.55 -13.51
CA GLN A 358 -31.11 38.72 -14.21
C GLN A 358 -32.34 38.37 -15.05
N THR A 359 -32.35 37.24 -15.76
CA THR A 359 -33.52 36.82 -16.54
C THR A 359 -34.74 36.54 -15.66
N PHE A 360 -34.54 36.06 -14.44
CA PHE A 360 -35.61 35.79 -13.47
C PHE A 360 -36.11 37.03 -12.74
N PHE A 361 -35.22 37.98 -12.41
CA PHE A 361 -35.54 39.13 -11.56
C PHE A 361 -35.76 40.43 -12.36
N ASN A 362 -35.37 40.49 -13.63
CA ASN A 362 -35.48 41.69 -14.47
C ASN A 362 -36.61 41.60 -15.53
N ARG A 363 -37.19 40.41 -15.76
CA ARG A 363 -38.28 40.20 -16.76
C ARG A 363 -39.70 40.27 -16.19
N GLY A 364 -39.84 40.62 -14.91
CA GLY A 364 -41.10 40.71 -14.20
C GLY A 364 -41.17 41.96 -13.34
N SER A 365 -41.41 43.12 -13.96
CA SER A 365 -41.96 44.30 -13.28
C SER A 365 -43.42 44.03 -12.87
N GLN A 366 -43.64 43.05 -12.01
CA GLN A 366 -44.82 42.97 -11.16
C GLN A 366 -44.33 43.12 -9.73
N GLN A 367 -44.59 44.30 -9.17
CA GLN A 367 -44.53 44.55 -7.73
C GLN A 367 -45.26 43.40 -7.00
N TYR A 368 -44.51 42.56 -6.31
CA TYR A 368 -45.06 41.67 -5.31
C TYR A 368 -44.71 42.24 -3.94
N GLU A 369 -45.71 42.86 -3.32
CA GLU A 369 -45.66 43.42 -1.98
C GLU A 369 -45.70 42.27 -0.96
N PHE A 370 -44.61 42.04 -0.25
CA PHE A 370 -44.53 41.02 0.79
C PHE A 370 -45.08 41.59 2.10
N HIS A 371 -46.31 41.24 2.47
CA HIS A 371 -46.83 41.50 3.81
C HIS A 371 -46.19 40.52 4.80
N SER A 372 -45.10 40.94 5.43
CA SER A 372 -44.61 40.34 6.67
C SER A 372 -45.49 40.84 7.82
N GLY A 373 -46.40 39.98 8.29
CA GLY A 373 -47.07 40.19 9.56
C GLY A 373 -46.08 40.00 10.71
N ASN A 374 -45.44 41.08 11.13
CA ASN A 374 -45.24 41.46 12.53
C ASN A 374 -44.67 42.88 12.60
N GLY A 375 -45.37 43.74 13.36
CA GLY A 375 -45.37 45.19 13.16
C GLY A 375 -44.13 45.94 13.62
N PHE A 376 -43.77 46.94 12.83
CA PHE A 376 -43.20 48.25 13.22
C PHE A 376 -43.42 49.23 12.05
N PRO A 377 -43.85 50.48 12.27
CA PRO A 377 -44.18 51.39 11.17
C PRO A 377 -42.98 52.24 10.73
N GLY A 378 -42.79 52.36 9.41
CA GLY A 378 -42.14 53.52 8.80
C GLY A 378 -40.78 53.28 8.15
N THR A 379 -40.76 53.01 6.85
CA THR A 379 -40.01 53.76 5.81
C THR A 379 -40.21 53.08 4.46
N ALA A 380 -40.87 53.77 3.53
CA ALA A 380 -40.96 53.35 2.14
C ALA A 380 -39.63 53.68 1.43
N PHE A 381 -38.88 52.66 1.01
CA PHE A 381 -37.73 52.84 0.11
C PHE A 381 -38.17 52.54 -1.32
N SER A 382 -38.04 53.55 -2.19
CA SER A 382 -38.16 53.40 -3.64
C SER A 382 -36.77 53.29 -4.25
N PHE A 383 -36.57 52.36 -5.18
CA PHE A 383 -35.36 52.24 -5.97
C PHE A 383 -35.61 52.82 -7.36
N GLN A 384 -34.72 53.72 -7.79
CA GLN A 384 -34.63 54.22 -9.15
C GLN A 384 -33.29 53.74 -9.72
N PHE A 385 -33.35 52.94 -10.79
CA PHE A 385 -32.16 52.54 -11.54
C PHE A 385 -31.84 53.64 -12.57
N GLY A 386 -30.63 54.16 -12.50
CA GLY A 386 -29.97 54.92 -13.55
C GLY A 386 -28.83 54.12 -14.14
#